data_AF-A0A8J9SFU7-F1
#
_entry.id   AF-A0A8J9SFU7-F1
#
_cell.length_a   1.000
_cell.length_b   1.000
_cell.length_c   1.000
_cell.angle_alpha   90.00
_cell.angle_beta   90.00
_cell.angle_gamma   90.00
#
_symmetry.space_group_name_H-M   'P 1'
#
loop_
_entity.id
_entity.type
_entity.pdbx_description
1 polymer ?
#
loop_
_entity_poly.entity_id
_entity_poly.type
_entity_poly.pdbx_seq_one_letter_code
_entity_poly.pdbx_strand_id
1 'polypeptide(L)'
;HFRNFVSEDSRLGNDVTCKELAPDQVANELFAHLNPGDKVAITSRYPDDFRTRMIVEAFEKRNIRVRVVGPRSGVADFCFLMHAQKELVGTAKSSFLIWAGLLGNATKVRAYTVNTSGEQGTFNRYKYTHPELKSRFRFELYAANISVSDLVLPKM
;
A
#
# COMPACT_ATOMS: atom_id res chain seq x y z
N HIS A 1 -2.26 -2.97 -8.51
CA HIS A 1 -1.25 -3.68 -7.70
C HIS A 1 -1.10 -2.92 -6.40
N PHE A 2 -1.05 -3.61 -5.27
CA PHE A 2 -0.96 -3.03 -3.93
C PHE A 2 0.17 -3.69 -3.13
N ARG A 3 0.97 -2.90 -2.42
CA ARG A 3 2.04 -3.39 -1.53
C ARG A 3 1.71 -3.10 -0.06
N ASN A 4 1.69 -4.15 0.76
CA ASN A 4 1.60 -4.08 2.22
C ASN A 4 3.02 -3.97 2.81
N PHE A 5 3.24 -3.05 3.76
CA PHE A 5 4.53 -2.64 4.29
C PHE A 5 4.64 -2.85 5.81
N VAL A 6 3.58 -2.65 6.60
CA VAL A 6 3.65 -2.75 8.08
C VAL A 6 3.87 -4.18 8.55
N SER A 7 3.39 -5.17 7.80
CA SER A 7 3.73 -6.56 8.12
C SER A 7 5.23 -6.84 7.95
N GLU A 8 5.96 -6.05 7.15
CA GLU A 8 7.30 -6.38 6.66
C GLU A 8 8.47 -6.16 7.65
N ASP A 9 8.26 -5.35 8.70
CA ASP A 9 9.26 -5.07 9.75
C ASP A 9 8.59 -4.67 11.09
N SER A 10 8.69 -5.52 12.11
CA SER A 10 8.14 -5.26 13.45
C SER A 10 8.82 -4.12 14.20
N ARG A 11 10.03 -3.70 13.78
CA ARG A 11 10.72 -2.51 14.32
C ARG A 11 10.13 -1.23 13.74
N LEU A 12 9.63 -1.28 12.50
CA LEU A 12 8.97 -0.15 11.83
C LEU A 12 7.50 0.02 12.25
N GLY A 13 6.84 -1.01 12.77
CA GLY A 13 5.48 -0.90 13.31
C GLY A 13 5.36 0.11 14.46
N ASN A 14 6.46 0.37 15.19
CA ASN A 14 6.54 1.39 16.24
C ASN A 14 7.06 2.75 15.73
N ASP A 15 7.59 2.81 14.51
CA ASP A 15 7.97 4.07 13.88
C ASP A 15 6.69 4.75 13.37
N VAL A 16 6.35 5.88 14.01
CA VAL A 16 5.17 6.69 13.68
C VAL A 16 5.13 7.04 12.19
N THR A 17 6.29 7.09 11.52
CA THR A 17 6.43 7.43 10.11
C THR A 17 6.23 6.24 9.14
N CYS A 18 6.12 5.01 9.65
CA CYS A 18 5.88 3.79 8.88
C CYS A 18 4.46 3.22 9.06
N LYS A 19 3.56 4.00 9.66
CA LYS A 19 2.14 3.64 9.80
C LYS A 19 1.46 3.46 8.45
N GLU A 20 0.59 2.48 8.39
CA GLU A 20 -0.29 2.22 7.26
C GLU A 20 -1.75 2.48 7.62
N LEU A 21 -2.58 2.60 6.58
CA LEU A 21 -4.02 2.72 6.71
C LEU A 21 -4.60 1.47 7.35
N ALA A 22 -5.62 1.59 8.19
CA ALA A 22 -6.34 0.43 8.67
C ALA A 22 -6.92 -0.39 7.48
N PRO A 23 -7.11 -1.71 7.60
CA PRO A 23 -7.58 -2.55 6.50
C PRO A 23 -8.87 -2.04 5.81
N ASP A 24 -9.84 -1.56 6.60
CA ASP A 24 -11.07 -0.98 6.05
C ASP A 24 -10.83 0.35 5.33
N GLN A 25 -9.87 1.17 5.77
CA GLN A 25 -9.49 2.40 5.07
C GLN A 25 -8.78 2.09 3.74
N VAL A 26 -7.98 1.01 3.69
CA VAL A 26 -7.39 0.55 2.43
C VAL A 26 -8.50 0.25 1.42
N ALA A 27 -9.50 -0.55 1.79
CA ALA A 27 -10.57 -0.89 0.87
C ALA A 27 -11.49 0.31 0.57
N ASN A 28 -11.96 1.04 1.58
CA ASN A 28 -13.05 2.00 1.45
C ASN A 28 -12.58 3.43 1.09
N GLU A 29 -11.35 3.81 1.42
CA GLU A 29 -10.83 5.15 1.14
C GLU A 29 -9.78 5.08 0.02
N LEU A 30 -8.70 4.31 0.22
CA LEU A 30 -7.59 4.25 -0.73
C LEU A 30 -8.05 3.68 -2.08
N PHE A 31 -8.92 2.68 -2.07
CA PHE A 31 -9.47 2.05 -3.26
C PHE A 31 -10.96 2.36 -3.48
N ALA A 32 -11.46 3.48 -2.96
CA ALA A 32 -12.86 3.91 -3.10
C ALA A 32 -13.36 3.91 -4.55
N HIS A 33 -12.48 4.23 -5.50
CA HIS A 33 -12.77 4.31 -6.94
C HIS A 33 -13.02 2.96 -7.62
N LEU A 34 -12.72 1.84 -6.96
CA LEU A 34 -12.98 0.51 -7.50
C LEU A 34 -14.45 0.12 -7.31
N ASN A 35 -14.99 -0.57 -8.31
CA ASN A 35 -16.36 -1.08 -8.34
C ASN A 35 -16.39 -2.59 -8.04
N PRO A 36 -17.56 -3.15 -7.67
CA PRO A 36 -17.75 -4.59 -7.62
C PRO A 36 -17.26 -5.31 -8.89
N GLY A 37 -16.49 -6.38 -8.72
CA GLY A 37 -15.88 -7.16 -9.79
C GLY A 37 -14.50 -6.66 -10.25
N ASP A 38 -14.08 -5.45 -9.87
CA ASP A 38 -12.72 -4.99 -10.11
C ASP A 38 -11.69 -5.87 -9.41
N LYS A 39 -10.44 -5.83 -9.89
CA LYS A 39 -9.37 -6.74 -9.47
C LYS A 39 -8.25 -6.00 -8.75
N VAL A 40 -7.83 -6.53 -7.61
CA VAL A 40 -6.64 -6.09 -6.87
C VAL A 40 -5.68 -7.26 -6.70
N ALA A 41 -4.41 -7.04 -7.02
CA ALA A 41 -3.34 -7.97 -6.69
C ALA A 41 -2.47 -7.35 -5.60
N ILE A 42 -2.27 -8.11 -4.52
CA ILE A 42 -1.52 -7.68 -3.33
C ILE A 42 -0.19 -8.44 -3.30
N THR A 43 0.91 -7.72 -3.10
CA THR A 43 2.21 -8.28 -2.72
C THR A 43 2.51 -7.91 -1.28
N SER A 44 2.98 -8.86 -0.50
CA SER A 44 3.37 -8.70 0.90
C SER A 44 4.52 -9.67 1.16
N ARG A 45 5.54 -9.27 1.92
CA ARG A 45 6.55 -10.20 2.43
C ARG A 45 5.95 -11.33 3.27
N TYR A 46 4.80 -11.06 3.89
CA TYR A 46 4.05 -11.99 4.72
C TYR A 46 2.64 -12.14 4.15
N PRO A 47 2.45 -12.95 3.10
CA PRO A 47 1.16 -13.07 2.41
C PRO A 47 0.04 -13.67 3.29
N ASP A 48 0.42 -14.49 4.27
CA ASP A 48 -0.52 -15.20 5.16
C ASP A 48 -0.75 -14.50 6.51
N ASP A 49 -0.19 -13.31 6.72
CA ASP A 49 -0.30 -12.60 8.00
C ASP A 49 -1.71 -12.07 8.26
N PHE A 50 -2.02 -11.86 9.54
CA PHE A 50 -3.34 -11.41 9.98
C PHE A 50 -3.77 -10.12 9.27
N ARG A 51 -2.86 -9.16 9.10
CA ARG A 51 -3.16 -7.89 8.45
C ARG A 51 -3.49 -8.05 6.96
N THR A 52 -2.70 -8.83 6.21
CA THR A 52 -3.00 -9.10 4.80
C THR A 52 -4.37 -9.77 4.64
N ARG A 53 -4.73 -10.71 5.53
CA ARG A 53 -6.06 -11.33 5.55
C ARG A 53 -7.17 -10.32 5.80
N MET A 54 -6.99 -9.41 6.76
CA MET A 54 -7.99 -8.36 7.00
C MET A 54 -8.16 -7.42 5.81
N ILE A 55 -7.08 -7.09 5.10
CA ILE A 55 -7.16 -6.27 3.88
C ILE A 55 -7.93 -7.02 2.79
N VAL A 56 -7.66 -8.32 2.61
CA VAL A 56 -8.40 -9.20 1.69
C VAL A 56 -9.89 -9.20 2.02
N GLU A 57 -10.25 -9.44 3.28
CA GLU A 57 -11.64 -9.42 3.74
C GLU A 57 -12.33 -8.07 3.49
N ALA A 58 -11.63 -6.95 3.72
CA ALA A 58 -12.17 -5.61 3.47
C ALA A 58 -12.48 -5.38 1.98
N PHE A 59 -11.64 -5.90 1.07
CA PHE A 59 -11.94 -5.87 -0.37
C PHE A 59 -13.11 -6.78 -0.75
N GLU A 60 -13.15 -8.00 -0.20
CA GLU A 60 -14.20 -8.97 -0.49
C GLU A 60 -15.59 -8.49 -0.04
N LYS A 61 -15.68 -7.80 1.10
CA LYS A 61 -16.92 -7.12 1.56
C LYS A 61 -17.47 -6.12 0.54
N ARG A 62 -16.59 -5.52 -0.29
CA ARG A 62 -16.97 -4.61 -1.39
C ARG A 62 -17.21 -5.33 -2.71
N ASN A 63 -17.22 -6.66 -2.73
CA ASN A 63 -17.27 -7.51 -3.93
C ASN A 63 -16.10 -7.24 -4.90
N ILE A 64 -14.94 -6.82 -4.40
CA ILE A 64 -13.72 -6.65 -5.20
C ILE A 64 -12.94 -7.97 -5.21
N ARG A 65 -12.51 -8.41 -6.40
CA ARG A 65 -11.74 -9.63 -6.58
C ARG A 65 -10.29 -9.39 -6.19
N VAL A 66 -9.90 -9.87 -5.02
CA VAL A 66 -8.53 -9.73 -4.54
C VAL A 66 -7.76 -11.03 -4.74
N ARG A 67 -6.47 -10.92 -5.04
CA ARG A 67 -5.53 -12.04 -4.96
C ARG A 67 -4.28 -11.60 -4.24
N VAL A 68 -3.85 -12.40 -3.27
CA VAL A 68 -2.52 -12.27 -2.70
C VAL A 68 -1.57 -13.04 -3.59
N VAL A 69 -0.51 -12.36 -4.05
CA VAL A 69 0.56 -13.03 -4.78
C VAL A 69 1.31 -13.89 -3.77
N GLY A 70 1.31 -15.20 -4.00
CA GLY A 70 1.93 -16.17 -3.10
C GLY A 70 3.42 -15.91 -2.87
N PRO A 71 4.03 -16.60 -1.90
CA PRO A 71 5.39 -16.34 -1.46
C PRO A 71 6.38 -16.45 -2.63
N ARG A 72 7.19 -15.40 -2.79
CA ARG A 72 8.15 -15.22 -3.88
C ARG A 72 9.43 -14.62 -3.32
N SER A 73 10.50 -14.64 -4.12
CA SER A 73 11.68 -13.84 -3.81
C SER A 73 11.33 -12.35 -3.92
N GLY A 74 12.03 -11.51 -3.16
CA GLY A 74 11.87 -10.05 -3.28
C GLY A 74 12.07 -9.57 -4.72
N VAL A 75 12.99 -10.16 -5.49
CA VAL A 75 13.16 -9.81 -6.90
C VAL A 75 11.91 -10.14 -7.73
N ALA A 76 11.28 -11.30 -7.51
CA ALA A 76 10.08 -11.68 -8.24
C ALA A 76 8.87 -10.80 -7.88
N ASP A 77 8.74 -10.36 -6.62
CA ASP A 77 7.73 -9.38 -6.23
C ASP A 77 8.01 -8.00 -6.84
N PHE A 78 9.27 -7.59 -6.90
CA PHE A 78 9.67 -6.33 -7.53
C PHE A 78 9.29 -6.31 -9.02
N CYS A 79 9.66 -7.36 -9.76
CA CYS A 79 9.29 -7.52 -11.16
C CYS A 79 7.77 -7.52 -11.33
N PHE A 80 7.04 -8.20 -10.45
CA PHE A 80 5.57 -8.20 -10.48
C PHE A 80 5.00 -6.79 -10.34
N LEU A 81 5.53 -5.95 -9.45
CA LEU A 81 5.10 -4.56 -9.32
C LEU A 81 5.46 -3.72 -10.54
N MET A 82 6.63 -3.91 -11.15
CA MET A 82 7.01 -3.20 -12.39
C MET A 82 6.09 -3.51 -13.57
N HIS A 83 5.51 -4.71 -13.60
CA HIS A 83 4.52 -5.12 -14.61
C HIS A 83 3.11 -4.57 -14.38
N ALA A 84 2.87 -3.79 -13.32
CA ALA A 84 1.61 -3.09 -13.16
C ALA A 84 1.38 -2.12 -14.32
N GLN A 85 0.27 -2.24 -15.04
CA GLN A 85 -0.07 -1.36 -16.16
C GLN A 85 -1.05 -0.24 -15.76
N LYS A 86 -2.15 -0.59 -15.06
CA LYS A 86 -3.21 0.37 -14.70
C LYS A 86 -2.85 1.24 -13.50
N GLU A 87 -2.55 0.60 -12.37
CA GLU A 87 -2.36 1.31 -11.11
C GLU A 87 -1.45 0.53 -10.17
N LEU A 88 -0.51 1.24 -9.57
CA LEU A 88 0.39 0.77 -8.53
C LEU A 88 0.20 1.63 -7.27
N VAL A 89 -0.04 0.99 -6.13
CA VAL A 89 -0.35 1.67 -4.87
C VAL A 89 0.48 1.09 -3.73
N GLY A 90 0.98 1.94 -2.85
CA GLY A 90 1.68 1.54 -1.63
C GLY A 90 2.13 2.74 -0.80
N THR A 91 2.88 2.50 0.28
CA THR A 91 3.35 3.56 1.15
C THR A 91 4.44 4.41 0.48
N ALA A 92 4.43 5.72 0.69
CA ALA A 92 5.44 6.63 0.15
C ALA A 92 6.85 6.42 0.71
N LYS A 93 6.96 5.76 1.87
CA LYS A 93 8.23 5.34 2.49
C LYS A 93 8.80 4.06 1.89
N SER A 94 8.01 3.31 1.14
CA SER A 94 8.47 2.09 0.49
C SER A 94 9.42 2.43 -0.67
N SER A 95 10.72 2.31 -0.46
CA SER A 95 11.72 2.38 -1.54
C SER A 95 11.38 1.44 -2.70
N PHE A 96 10.89 0.24 -2.37
CA PHE A 96 10.45 -0.76 -3.33
C PHE A 96 9.31 -0.30 -4.26
N LEU A 97 8.26 0.33 -3.70
CA LEU A 97 7.19 0.96 -4.47
C LEU A 97 7.71 2.11 -5.32
N ILE A 98 8.55 2.99 -4.74
CA ILE A 98 9.09 4.14 -5.45
C ILE A 98 9.90 3.69 -6.66
N TRP A 99 10.81 2.73 -6.49
CA TRP A 99 11.59 2.17 -7.60
C TRP A 99 10.72 1.45 -8.62
N ALA A 100 9.75 0.64 -8.20
CA ALA A 100 8.84 -0.03 -9.14
C ALA A 100 7.98 0.97 -9.92
N GLY A 101 7.56 2.07 -9.27
CA GLY A 101 6.81 3.14 -9.91
C GLY A 101 7.67 4.03 -10.82
N LEU A 102 8.98 4.16 -10.56
CA LEU A 102 9.92 4.90 -11.41
C LEU A 102 10.31 4.11 -12.66
N LEU A 103 10.55 2.81 -12.51
CA LEU A 103 11.06 1.94 -13.58
C LEU A 103 9.97 1.17 -14.32
N GLY A 104 8.78 1.04 -13.73
CA GLY A 104 7.67 0.26 -14.27
C GLY A 104 6.76 1.02 -15.23
N ASN A 105 5.72 0.31 -15.66
CA ASN A 105 4.81 0.73 -16.74
C ASN A 105 3.43 1.20 -16.25
N ALA A 106 3.30 1.50 -14.94
CA ALA A 106 2.01 1.88 -14.37
C ALA A 106 1.62 3.30 -14.80
N THR A 107 0.44 3.46 -15.39
CA THR A 107 -0.08 4.77 -15.80
C THR A 107 -0.45 5.66 -14.60
N LYS A 108 -0.67 5.05 -13.42
CA LYS A 108 -0.92 5.74 -12.17
C LYS A 108 -0.13 5.09 -11.04
N VAL A 109 0.68 5.88 -10.33
CA VAL A 109 1.41 5.46 -9.14
C VAL A 109 0.93 6.30 -7.96
N ARG A 110 0.37 5.66 -6.94
CA ARG A 110 -0.14 6.33 -5.73
C ARG A 110 0.70 5.92 -4.54
N ALA A 111 1.49 6.86 -4.07
CA ALA A 111 2.31 6.71 -2.89
C ALA A 111 1.60 7.42 -1.74
N TYR A 112 1.09 6.67 -0.77
CA TYR A 112 0.30 7.24 0.32
C TYR A 112 1.12 7.33 1.62
N THR A 113 0.76 8.30 2.47
CA THR A 113 1.25 8.41 3.85
C THR A 113 0.07 8.56 4.78
N VAL A 114 0.23 8.09 6.01
CA VAL A 114 -0.76 8.22 7.06
C VAL A 114 -0.31 9.30 8.04
N ASN A 115 -1.17 10.27 8.27
CA ASN A 115 -0.98 11.29 9.29
C ASN A 115 -1.58 10.79 10.60
N THR A 116 -0.76 10.72 11.65
CA THR A 116 -1.27 10.56 13.02
C THR A 116 -1.27 11.89 13.73
N SER A 117 -2.39 12.19 14.38
CA SER A 117 -2.59 13.40 15.17
C SER A 117 -1.38 13.67 16.08
N GLY A 118 -0.66 14.76 15.80
CA GLY A 118 0.47 15.22 16.62
C GLY A 118 1.77 15.47 15.86
N GLU A 119 1.97 14.93 14.65
CA GLU A 119 3.25 15.08 13.94
C GLU A 119 3.08 15.64 12.52
N GLN A 120 3.75 16.76 12.25
CA GLN A 120 4.00 17.21 10.87
C GLN A 120 5.08 16.31 10.26
N GLY A 121 4.69 15.07 9.91
CA GLY A 121 5.57 14.18 9.16
C GLY A 121 6.05 14.90 7.90
N THR A 122 7.37 15.02 7.74
CA THR A 122 7.98 15.62 6.55
C THR A 122 7.65 14.76 5.34
N PHE A 123 6.61 15.18 4.64
CA PHE A 123 6.14 14.54 3.43
C PHE A 123 7.07 14.93 2.28
N ASN A 124 8.09 14.10 2.03
CA ASN A 124 9.00 14.28 0.90
C ASN A 124 8.24 14.02 -0.41
N ARG A 125 7.56 15.06 -0.91
CA ARG A 125 7.06 15.11 -2.28
C ARG A 125 8.26 15.18 -3.20
N TYR A 126 8.54 14.12 -3.93
CA TYR A 126 9.49 14.18 -5.02
C TYR A 126 8.97 15.18 -6.07
N LYS A 127 9.77 16.22 -6.35
CA LYS A 127 9.47 17.20 -7.40
C LYS A 127 9.98 16.68 -8.74
N TYR A 128 9.26 15.71 -9.32
CA TYR A 128 9.63 15.15 -10.61
C TYR A 128 9.58 16.24 -11.70
N THR A 129 10.69 16.41 -12.42
CA THR A 129 10.81 17.31 -13.57
C THR A 129 10.45 16.61 -14.89
N HIS A 130 10.63 15.28 -14.96
CA HIS A 130 10.25 14.49 -16.12
C HIS A 130 8.70 14.49 -16.30
N PRO A 131 8.17 14.86 -17.49
CA PRO A 131 6.73 15.07 -17.69
C PRO A 131 5.88 13.83 -17.37
N GLU A 132 6.36 12.66 -17.79
CA GLU A 132 5.66 11.39 -17.57
C GLU A 132 5.62 11.00 -16.08
N LEU A 133 6.73 11.18 -15.36
CA LEU A 133 6.79 10.86 -13.93
C LEU A 133 5.89 11.83 -13.14
N LYS A 134 5.91 13.11 -13.51
CA LYS A 134 5.04 14.14 -12.96
C LYS A 134 3.55 13.85 -13.22
N SER A 135 3.21 13.34 -14.40
CA SER A 135 1.82 13.04 -14.74
C SER A 135 1.30 11.77 -14.05
N ARG A 136 2.13 10.73 -13.84
CA ARG A 136 1.69 9.45 -13.27
C ARG A 136 1.79 9.33 -11.76
N PHE A 137 2.76 9.99 -11.10
CA PHE A 137 2.91 9.91 -9.64
C PHE A 137 1.93 10.83 -8.91
N ARG A 138 1.30 10.28 -7.88
CA ARG A 138 0.42 10.98 -6.94
C ARG A 138 0.85 10.64 -5.53
N PHE A 139 1.13 11.68 -4.76
CA PHE A 139 1.51 11.59 -3.36
C PHE A 139 0.29 12.01 -2.53
N GLU A 140 -0.27 11.06 -1.78
CA GLU A 140 -1.55 11.22 -1.08
C GLU A 140 -1.36 11.14 0.44
N LEU A 141 -2.13 11.92 1.18
CA LEU A 141 -2.10 11.94 2.65
C LEU A 141 -3.46 11.53 3.18
N TYR A 142 -3.47 10.55 4.08
CA TYR A 142 -4.68 10.05 4.73
C TYR A 142 -4.61 10.27 6.23
N ALA A 143 -5.76 10.49 6.87
CA ALA A 143 -5.83 10.50 8.33
C ALA A 143 -5.84 9.05 8.84
N ALA A 144 -5.04 8.78 9.88
CA ALA A 144 -5.16 7.51 10.58
C ALA A 144 -6.49 7.43 11.29
N ASN A 145 -7.34 6.47 10.92
CA ASN A 145 -8.38 6.01 11.82
C ASN A 145 -7.78 4.82 12.57
N ILE A 146 -7.56 4.98 13.87
CA ILE A 146 -7.14 3.86 14.71
C ILE A 146 -8.29 2.84 14.68
N SER A 147 -8.07 1.72 13.99
CA SER A 147 -9.03 0.63 13.99
C SER A 147 -8.79 -0.26 15.20
N VAL A 148 -9.85 -0.87 15.74
CA VAL A 148 -9.76 -1.87 16.82
C VAL A 148 -8.84 -3.04 16.45
N SER A 149 -8.63 -3.30 15.15
CA SER A 149 -7.69 -4.31 14.66
C SER A 149 -6.22 -3.97 14.86
N ASP A 150 -5.87 -2.69 14.97
CA ASP A 150 -4.50 -2.24 15.26
C ASP A 150 -4.15 -2.41 16.75
N LEU A 151 -5.14 -2.72 17.60
CA LEU A 151 -4.97 -2.97 19.04
C LEU A 151 -4.73 -4.46 19.36
N VAL A 152 -4.90 -5.36 18.41
CA VAL A 152 -4.61 -6.79 18.61
C VAL A 152 -3.17 -7.05 18.24
N LEU A 153 -2.26 -6.74 19.18
CA LEU A 153 -0.92 -7.32 19.16
C LEU A 153 -1.07 -8.85 19.25
N PRO A 154 -0.46 -9.64 18.34
CA PRO A 154 -0.36 -11.07 18.57
C PRO A 154 0.46 -11.27 19.86
N LYS A 155 -0.13 -11.96 20.84
CA LYS A 155 0.67 -12.58 21.90
C LYS A 155 1.67 -13.51 21.20
N MET A 156 2.96 -13.23 21.38
CA MET A 156 4.04 -14.16 21.05
C MET A 156 3.86 -15.47 21.81
#